data_AF-A0A5R8PE38-F1
#
_entry.id   AF-A0A5R8PE38-F1
#
_cell.length_a   1.000
_cell.length_b   1.000
_cell.length_c   1.000
_cell.angle_alpha   90.00
_cell.angle_beta   90.00
_cell.angle_gamma   90.00
#
_symmetry.space_group_name_H-M   'P 1'
#
loop_
_entity.id
_entity.type
_entity.pdbx_description
1 polymer ?
#
loop_
_entity_poly.entity_id
_entity_poly.type
_entity_poly.pdbx_seq_one_letter_code
_entity_poly.pdbx_strand_id
1 'polypeptide(L)'
;MSVGAAVNPYIQQLGGAFMFSREGKEYAAETGVDAFFGPYTRGRGGVLGDVDASVVTAAFGFFPDHSIRTAWESVQMPAAKAAERYARVCQDFGRRKLAGFEQAGRLAELLEAVAAAADPAGVPLFAGWRAMPLPEDAPARVLQLTHVLRELRGGLHLLAVRASGITPLQAVLISGSPINDGPGQARWYGWPEPFEEITDEVRERWQRAETLTDELIEPAFAVLDEGEQAELTKLVAAAHAKVLAR
;
A
#
# COMPACT_ATOMS: atom_id res chain seq x y z
N MET A 1 -13.55 -8.42 16.38
CA MET A 1 -12.72 -7.78 15.34
C MET A 1 -12.18 -8.91 14.48
N SER A 2 -12.34 -8.82 13.17
CA SER A 2 -11.86 -9.84 12.25
C SER A 2 -10.33 -9.80 12.15
N VAL A 3 -9.72 -10.86 11.62
CA VAL A 3 -8.25 -10.93 11.49
C VAL A 3 -7.73 -9.87 10.54
N GLY A 4 -8.41 -9.63 9.41
CA GLY A 4 -8.04 -8.60 8.44
C GLY A 4 -7.98 -7.22 9.08
N ALA A 5 -9.01 -6.85 9.84
CA ALA A 5 -9.04 -5.60 10.59
C ALA A 5 -7.94 -5.53 11.67
N ALA A 6 -7.67 -6.63 12.37
CA ALA A 6 -6.66 -6.68 13.43
C ALA A 6 -5.22 -6.50 12.91
N VAL A 7 -4.90 -7.06 11.74
CA VAL A 7 -3.55 -6.94 11.15
C VAL A 7 -3.35 -5.67 10.33
N ASN A 8 -4.42 -5.01 9.93
CA ASN A 8 -4.40 -3.86 9.03
C ASN A 8 -3.43 -2.74 9.46
N PRO A 9 -3.43 -2.24 10.72
CA PRO A 9 -2.51 -1.18 11.12
C PRO A 9 -1.04 -1.56 10.89
N TYR A 10 -0.69 -2.82 11.13
CA TYR A 10 0.66 -3.34 10.94
C TYR A 10 1.00 -3.50 9.45
N ILE A 11 0.10 -4.07 8.64
CA ILE A 11 0.29 -4.23 7.19
C ILE A 11 0.50 -2.87 6.52
N GLN A 12 -0.34 -1.89 6.84
CA GLN A 12 -0.28 -0.56 6.23
C GLN A 12 1.05 0.14 6.51
N GLN A 13 1.52 0.07 7.76
CA GLN A 13 2.77 0.71 8.18
C GLN A 13 4.01 -0.05 7.68
N LEU A 14 4.06 -1.37 7.88
CA LEU A 14 5.20 -2.20 7.48
C LEU A 14 5.34 -2.25 5.96
N GLY A 15 4.24 -2.50 5.23
CA GLY A 15 4.22 -2.58 3.76
C GLY A 15 4.43 -1.25 3.04
N GLY A 16 4.39 -0.12 3.76
CA GLY A 16 4.72 1.21 3.22
C GLY A 16 6.07 1.76 3.66
N ALA A 17 6.73 1.16 4.67
CA ALA A 17 7.89 1.76 5.33
C ALA A 17 9.10 1.95 4.39
N PHE A 18 9.30 1.04 3.44
CA PHE A 18 10.42 1.10 2.49
C PHE A 18 10.35 2.34 1.57
N MET A 19 9.16 2.89 1.34
CA MET A 19 8.96 4.04 0.45
C MET A 19 9.71 5.29 0.94
N PHE A 20 9.89 5.40 2.26
CA PHE A 20 10.58 6.51 2.92
C PHE A 20 11.98 6.15 3.43
N SER A 21 12.49 4.96 3.07
CA SER A 21 13.77 4.46 3.57
C SER A 21 14.96 5.04 2.80
N ARG A 22 16.18 4.71 3.25
CA ARG A 22 17.41 5.05 2.51
C ARG A 22 17.44 4.38 1.13
N GLU A 23 16.96 3.14 1.03
CA GLU A 23 16.87 2.41 -0.23
C GLU A 23 15.91 3.13 -1.20
N GLY A 24 14.80 3.67 -0.68
CA GLY A 24 13.88 4.50 -1.47
C GLY A 24 14.51 5.80 -1.98
N LYS A 25 15.34 6.45 -1.15
CA LYS A 25 16.10 7.65 -1.54
C LYS A 25 17.19 7.34 -2.58
N GLU A 26 17.88 6.20 -2.44
CA GLU A 26 18.86 5.73 -3.41
C GLU A 26 18.19 5.49 -4.77
N TYR A 27 17.03 4.82 -4.79
CA TYR A 27 16.24 4.66 -6.02
C TYR A 27 15.78 6.00 -6.61
N ALA A 28 15.34 6.96 -5.78
CA ALA A 28 14.99 8.29 -6.27
C ALA A 28 16.15 8.95 -7.02
N ALA A 29 17.36 8.90 -6.46
CA ALA A 29 18.57 9.41 -7.11
C ALA A 29 18.88 8.70 -8.45
N GLU A 30 18.64 7.38 -8.54
CA GLU A 30 18.80 6.61 -9.79
C GLU A 30 17.87 7.11 -10.92
N THR A 31 16.72 7.71 -10.59
CA THR A 31 15.78 8.23 -11.60
C THR A 31 16.11 9.63 -12.12
N GLY A 32 17.01 10.36 -11.46
CA GLY A 32 17.28 11.77 -11.74
C GLY A 32 16.15 12.73 -11.29
N VAL A 33 15.17 12.25 -10.52
CA VAL A 33 14.07 13.05 -9.95
C VAL A 33 14.13 12.99 -8.43
N ASP A 34 14.56 14.09 -7.82
CA ASP A 34 14.73 14.18 -6.35
C ASP A 34 13.40 14.22 -5.59
N ALA A 35 12.33 14.72 -6.23
CA ALA A 35 11.03 14.86 -5.61
C ALA A 35 10.37 13.48 -5.40
N PHE A 36 9.96 13.18 -4.16
CA PHE A 36 9.40 11.89 -3.74
C PHE A 36 8.37 11.30 -4.70
N PHE A 37 7.41 12.11 -5.17
CA PHE A 37 6.26 11.61 -5.93
C PHE A 37 6.64 11.00 -7.28
N GLY A 38 7.69 11.48 -7.96
CA GLY A 38 8.10 10.94 -9.26
C GLY A 38 8.52 9.47 -9.16
N PRO A 39 9.61 9.16 -8.43
CA PRO A 39 10.07 7.79 -8.19
C PRO A 39 9.00 6.94 -7.50
N TYR A 40 8.28 7.49 -6.52
CA TYR A 40 7.18 6.77 -5.87
C TYR A 40 6.11 6.33 -6.87
N THR A 41 5.62 7.24 -7.70
CA THR A 41 4.54 6.96 -8.66
C THR A 41 5.02 6.01 -9.76
N ARG A 42 6.22 6.24 -10.30
CA ARG A 42 6.78 5.38 -11.35
C ARG A 42 7.12 3.98 -10.86
N GLY A 43 7.74 3.88 -9.68
CA GLY A 43 8.11 2.60 -9.06
C GLY A 43 6.90 1.79 -8.60
N ARG A 44 5.98 2.42 -7.83
CA ARG A 44 4.76 1.76 -7.33
C ARG A 44 3.78 1.42 -8.44
N GLY A 45 3.56 2.35 -9.38
CA GLY A 45 2.61 2.20 -10.49
C GLY A 45 3.16 1.40 -11.67
N GLY A 46 4.47 1.14 -11.73
CA GLY A 46 5.10 0.47 -12.86
C GLY A 46 4.54 -0.92 -13.20
N VAL A 47 3.95 -1.60 -12.21
CA VAL A 47 3.27 -2.90 -12.38
C VAL A 47 2.02 -2.83 -13.28
N LEU A 48 1.51 -1.62 -13.55
CA LEU A 48 0.41 -1.38 -14.48
C LEU A 48 0.87 -1.35 -15.95
N GLY A 49 2.18 -1.35 -16.20
CA GLY A 49 2.77 -1.22 -17.53
C GLY A 49 2.88 0.25 -18.00
N ASP A 50 3.34 0.43 -19.23
CA ASP A 50 3.43 1.75 -19.87
C ASP A 50 2.03 2.17 -20.37
N VAL A 51 1.27 2.77 -19.46
CA VAL A 51 -0.09 3.29 -19.66
C VAL A 51 -0.10 4.82 -19.58
N ASP A 52 -1.19 5.45 -20.04
CA ASP A 52 -1.43 6.88 -19.77
C ASP A 52 -1.55 7.14 -18.27
N ALA A 53 -1.12 8.32 -17.82
CA ALA A 53 -1.18 8.71 -16.42
C ALA A 53 -2.59 8.62 -15.82
N SER A 54 -3.65 8.81 -16.60
CA SER A 54 -5.02 8.71 -16.09
C SER A 54 -5.40 7.27 -15.68
N VAL A 55 -4.75 6.24 -16.23
CA VAL A 55 -4.90 4.86 -15.73
C VAL A 55 -4.23 4.72 -14.36
N VAL A 56 -3.07 5.35 -14.18
CA VAL A 56 -2.36 5.39 -12.89
C VAL A 56 -3.17 6.18 -11.86
N THR A 57 -3.76 7.32 -12.25
CA THR A 57 -4.67 8.13 -11.41
C THR A 57 -5.83 7.26 -10.93
N ALA A 58 -6.48 6.51 -11.84
CA ALA A 58 -7.59 5.63 -11.50
C ALA A 58 -7.20 4.53 -10.50
N ALA A 59 -5.99 3.96 -10.63
CA ALA A 59 -5.49 2.93 -9.74
C ALA A 59 -5.02 3.45 -8.37
N PHE A 60 -4.45 4.67 -8.33
CA PHE A 60 -3.96 5.29 -7.10
C PHE A 60 -5.10 5.92 -6.28
N GLY A 61 -6.13 6.44 -6.95
CA GLY A 61 -7.45 6.78 -6.40
C GLY A 61 -7.55 8.00 -5.50
N PHE A 62 -6.55 8.27 -4.66
CA PHE A 62 -6.59 9.27 -3.58
C PHE A 62 -5.83 10.57 -3.87
N PHE A 63 -5.23 10.66 -5.06
CA PHE A 63 -4.46 11.79 -5.53
C PHE A 63 -5.24 12.54 -6.62
N PRO A 64 -5.07 13.86 -6.76
CA PRO A 64 -5.64 14.57 -7.89
C PRO A 64 -4.88 14.21 -9.17
N ASP A 65 -5.60 14.20 -10.30
CA ASP A 65 -5.07 13.76 -11.60
C ASP A 65 -3.78 14.49 -12.02
N HIS A 66 -3.74 15.82 -11.87
CA HIS A 66 -2.58 16.61 -12.28
C HIS A 66 -1.29 16.25 -11.50
N SER A 67 -1.41 15.90 -10.21
CA SER A 67 -0.27 15.47 -9.39
C SER A 67 0.28 14.14 -9.88
N ILE A 68 -0.60 13.17 -10.15
CA ILE A 68 -0.19 11.86 -10.68
C ILE A 68 0.40 11.98 -12.07
N ARG A 69 -0.22 12.77 -12.97
CA ARG A 69 0.31 13.01 -14.30
C ARG A 69 1.73 13.57 -14.26
N THR A 70 1.93 14.65 -13.51
CA THR A 70 3.25 15.28 -13.35
C THR A 70 4.27 14.29 -12.81
N ALA A 71 3.91 13.51 -11.79
CA ALA A 71 4.80 12.53 -11.18
C ALA A 71 5.14 11.36 -12.11
N TRP A 72 4.14 10.78 -12.78
CA TRP A 72 4.29 9.65 -13.69
C TRP A 72 5.18 10.01 -14.89
N GLU A 73 4.99 11.20 -15.45
CA GLU A 73 5.72 11.68 -16.63
C GLU A 73 7.11 12.21 -16.29
N SER A 74 7.41 12.53 -15.02
CA SER A 74 8.73 13.03 -14.60
C SER A 74 9.85 12.00 -14.70
N VAL A 75 9.55 10.70 -14.58
CA VAL A 75 10.54 9.62 -14.57
C VAL A 75 10.51 8.87 -15.89
N GLN A 76 11.60 8.96 -16.66
CA GLN A 76 11.71 8.36 -18.01
C GLN A 76 12.00 6.85 -18.01
N MET A 77 12.28 6.25 -16.84
CA MET A 77 12.54 4.81 -16.72
C MET A 77 11.30 4.02 -17.18
N PRO A 78 11.43 2.98 -18.03
CA PRO A 78 10.28 2.15 -18.45
C PRO A 78 9.52 1.57 -17.25
N ALA A 79 8.19 1.52 -17.32
CA ALA A 79 7.33 1.19 -16.17
C ALA A 79 7.68 -0.16 -15.54
N ALA A 80 7.85 -1.20 -16.36
CA ALA A 80 8.24 -2.53 -15.88
C ALA A 80 9.60 -2.53 -15.15
N LYS A 81 10.61 -1.82 -15.69
CA LYS A 81 11.93 -1.69 -15.05
C LYS A 81 11.85 -0.92 -13.73
N ALA A 82 11.01 0.12 -13.68
CA ALA A 82 10.77 0.87 -12.46
C ALA A 82 10.12 -0.01 -11.38
N ALA A 83 9.12 -0.81 -11.73
CA ALA A 83 8.50 -1.77 -10.81
C ALA A 83 9.48 -2.84 -10.31
N GLU A 84 10.27 -3.46 -11.20
CA GLU A 84 11.31 -4.42 -10.82
C GLU A 84 12.32 -3.81 -9.86
N ARG A 85 12.75 -2.57 -10.14
CA ARG A 85 13.72 -1.89 -9.29
C ARG A 85 13.12 -1.50 -7.95
N TYR A 86 11.88 -1.03 -7.92
CA TYR A 86 11.15 -0.68 -6.70
C TYR A 86 10.84 -1.91 -5.85
N ALA A 87 10.55 -3.06 -6.46
CA ALA A 87 10.43 -4.33 -5.76
C ALA A 87 11.75 -4.69 -5.06
N ARG A 88 12.90 -4.50 -5.72
CA ARG A 88 14.22 -4.68 -5.08
C ARG A 88 14.45 -3.71 -3.92
N VAL A 89 13.99 -2.46 -4.00
CA VAL A 89 14.03 -1.51 -2.86
C VAL A 89 13.26 -2.09 -1.66
N CYS A 90 12.05 -2.59 -1.90
CA CYS A 90 11.22 -3.24 -0.88
C CYS A 90 11.94 -4.46 -0.25
N GLN A 91 12.52 -5.31 -1.09
CA GLN A 91 13.25 -6.50 -0.69
C GLN A 91 14.51 -6.18 0.13
N ASP A 92 15.33 -5.22 -0.32
CA ASP A 92 16.57 -4.81 0.36
C ASP A 92 16.27 -4.16 1.72
N PHE A 93 15.21 -3.35 1.78
CA PHE A 93 14.71 -2.84 3.06
C PHE A 93 14.32 -3.98 4.00
N GLY A 94 13.62 -5.01 3.49
CA GLY A 94 13.25 -6.20 4.25
C GLY A 94 14.44 -6.98 4.78
N ARG A 95 15.42 -7.29 3.91
CA ARG A 95 16.69 -7.94 4.29
C ARG A 95 17.36 -7.24 5.46
N ARG A 96 17.44 -5.92 5.39
CA ARG A 96 18.08 -5.12 6.44
C ARG A 96 17.26 -5.09 7.72
N LYS A 97 15.96 -4.79 7.63
CA LYS A 97 15.13 -4.50 8.81
C LYS A 97 14.63 -5.74 9.53
N LEU A 98 14.49 -6.85 8.83
CA LEU A 98 14.14 -8.16 9.40
C LEU A 98 15.35 -9.09 9.55
N ALA A 99 16.58 -8.58 9.45
CA ALA A 99 17.78 -9.36 9.75
C ALA A 99 17.70 -9.98 11.16
N GLY A 100 17.92 -11.29 11.27
CA GLY A 100 17.81 -12.05 12.53
C GLY A 100 16.38 -12.13 13.08
N PHE A 101 15.35 -11.95 12.25
CA PHE A 101 13.97 -12.31 12.63
C PHE A 101 13.73 -13.77 12.28
N GLU A 102 13.94 -14.65 13.24
CA GLU A 102 13.87 -16.12 13.06
C GLU A 102 12.52 -16.58 12.51
N GLN A 103 11.42 -15.87 12.82
CA GLN A 103 10.07 -16.21 12.37
C GLN A 103 9.73 -15.70 10.96
N ALA A 104 10.69 -15.11 10.22
CA ALA A 104 10.43 -14.56 8.89
C ALA A 104 9.89 -15.59 7.90
N GLY A 105 10.38 -16.84 7.94
CA GLY A 105 9.93 -17.91 7.04
C GLY A 105 8.44 -18.22 7.24
N ARG A 106 8.05 -18.51 8.48
CA ARG A 106 6.66 -18.80 8.82
C ARG A 106 5.72 -17.63 8.53
N LEU A 107 6.16 -16.40 8.82
CA LEU A 107 5.38 -15.21 8.49
C LEU A 107 5.19 -15.07 6.98
N ALA A 108 6.22 -15.32 6.17
CA ALA A 108 6.10 -15.26 4.72
C ALA A 108 5.10 -16.29 4.18
N GLU A 109 5.12 -17.54 4.69
CA GLU A 109 4.16 -18.57 4.31
C GLU A 109 2.70 -18.13 4.52
N LEU A 110 2.39 -17.59 5.72
CA LEU A 110 1.05 -17.13 6.06
C LEU A 110 0.60 -15.94 5.20
N LEU A 111 1.48 -14.95 4.99
CA LEU A 111 1.20 -13.80 4.13
C LEU A 111 0.98 -14.22 2.67
N GLU A 112 1.76 -15.19 2.19
CA GLU A 112 1.67 -15.72 0.82
C GLU A 112 0.35 -16.46 0.60
N ALA A 113 -0.09 -17.29 1.55
CA ALA A 113 -1.38 -17.96 1.50
C ALA A 113 -2.53 -16.95 1.35
N VAL A 114 -2.54 -15.88 2.15
CA VAL A 114 -3.55 -14.81 2.08
C VAL A 114 -3.49 -14.07 0.73
N ALA A 115 -2.28 -13.71 0.28
CA ALA A 115 -2.11 -13.01 -0.99
C ALA A 115 -2.53 -13.86 -2.21
N ALA A 116 -2.27 -15.18 -2.17
CA ALA A 116 -2.67 -16.12 -3.20
C ALA A 116 -4.18 -16.34 -3.23
N ALA A 117 -4.85 -16.36 -2.07
CA ALA A 117 -6.29 -16.58 -1.95
C ALA A 117 -7.13 -15.36 -2.39
N ALA A 118 -6.59 -14.14 -2.33
CA ALA A 118 -7.33 -12.92 -2.63
C ALA A 118 -7.74 -12.79 -4.11
N ASP A 119 -8.95 -12.28 -4.37
CA ASP A 119 -9.45 -11.98 -5.72
C ASP A 119 -8.82 -10.66 -6.24
N PRO A 120 -8.19 -10.66 -7.45
CA PRO A 120 -7.62 -9.45 -8.03
C PRO A 120 -8.65 -8.49 -8.66
N ALA A 121 -9.94 -8.85 -8.74
CA ALA A 121 -10.95 -8.04 -9.39
C ALA A 121 -11.05 -6.63 -8.78
N GLY A 122 -10.93 -5.60 -9.63
CA GLY A 122 -11.04 -4.19 -9.22
C GLY A 122 -9.83 -3.63 -8.47
N VAL A 123 -8.77 -4.42 -8.24
CA VAL A 123 -7.58 -4.02 -7.47
C VAL A 123 -6.28 -4.18 -8.30
N PRO A 124 -6.08 -3.38 -9.36
CA PRO A 124 -5.03 -3.62 -10.36
C PRO A 124 -3.59 -3.48 -9.81
N LEU A 125 -3.36 -2.61 -8.83
CA LEU A 125 -2.04 -2.51 -8.18
C LEU A 125 -1.71 -3.80 -7.42
N PHE A 126 -2.65 -4.33 -6.64
CA PHE A 126 -2.49 -5.64 -5.99
C PHE A 126 -2.23 -6.73 -7.02
N ALA A 127 -3.01 -6.79 -8.11
CA ALA A 127 -2.85 -7.79 -9.15
C ALA A 127 -1.43 -7.75 -9.76
N GLY A 128 -0.94 -6.55 -10.08
CA GLY A 128 0.40 -6.35 -10.61
C GLY A 128 1.51 -6.69 -9.61
N TRP A 129 1.40 -6.21 -8.38
CA TRP A 129 2.39 -6.48 -7.32
C TRP A 129 2.44 -7.95 -6.91
N ARG A 130 1.29 -8.64 -6.86
CA ARG A 130 1.22 -10.08 -6.59
C ARG A 130 1.91 -10.91 -7.67
N ALA A 131 1.88 -10.47 -8.93
CA ALA A 131 2.51 -11.17 -10.05
C ALA A 131 4.04 -11.01 -10.09
N MET A 132 4.62 -10.07 -9.32
CA MET A 132 6.07 -9.87 -9.27
C MET A 132 6.78 -11.09 -8.65
N PRO A 133 7.94 -11.50 -9.16
CA PRO A 133 8.70 -12.61 -8.59
C PRO A 133 8.98 -12.42 -7.10
N LEU A 134 8.70 -13.45 -6.30
CA LEU A 134 9.02 -13.45 -4.88
C LEU A 134 10.50 -13.80 -4.67
N PRO A 135 11.20 -13.13 -3.75
CA PRO A 135 12.57 -13.49 -3.38
C PRO A 135 12.58 -14.82 -2.63
N GLU A 136 13.72 -15.53 -2.71
CA GLU A 136 13.93 -16.79 -1.99
C GLU A 136 14.22 -16.57 -0.51
N ASP A 137 14.81 -15.42 -0.14
CA ASP A 137 15.11 -15.10 1.26
C ASP A 137 13.86 -14.58 2.01
N ALA A 138 13.61 -15.16 3.19
CA ALA A 138 12.41 -14.89 3.96
C ALA A 138 12.23 -13.42 4.39
N PRO A 139 13.27 -12.68 4.86
CA PRO A 139 13.14 -11.27 5.22
C PRO A 139 12.65 -10.38 4.07
N ALA A 140 13.19 -10.54 2.86
CA ALA A 140 12.71 -9.83 1.68
C ALA A 140 11.28 -10.24 1.31
N ARG A 141 10.99 -11.54 1.40
CA ARG A 141 9.68 -12.11 1.03
C ARG A 141 8.57 -11.56 1.91
N VAL A 142 8.78 -11.48 3.23
CA VAL A 142 7.83 -10.87 4.18
C VAL A 142 7.50 -9.43 3.79
N LEU A 143 8.50 -8.60 3.47
CA LEU A 143 8.25 -7.21 3.14
C LEU A 143 7.48 -7.07 1.82
N GLN A 144 7.86 -7.83 0.79
CA GLN A 144 7.14 -7.79 -0.49
C GLN A 144 5.69 -8.26 -0.33
N LEU A 145 5.43 -9.36 0.38
CA LEU A 145 4.07 -9.86 0.61
C LEU A 145 3.24 -8.91 1.47
N THR A 146 3.85 -8.26 2.48
CA THR A 146 3.16 -7.22 3.25
C THR A 146 2.79 -6.03 2.37
N HIS A 147 3.68 -5.62 1.46
CA HIS A 147 3.37 -4.58 0.47
C HIS A 147 2.25 -5.01 -0.48
N VAL A 148 2.23 -6.27 -0.95
CA VAL A 148 1.14 -6.83 -1.75
C VAL A 148 -0.20 -6.74 -1.00
N LEU A 149 -0.28 -7.17 0.26
CA LEU A 149 -1.52 -7.06 1.05
C LEU A 149 -1.92 -5.61 1.35
N ARG A 150 -0.96 -4.69 1.48
CA ARG A 150 -1.23 -3.25 1.55
C ARG A 150 -1.89 -2.75 0.27
N GLU A 151 -1.41 -3.16 -0.90
CA GLU A 151 -2.03 -2.81 -2.19
C GLU A 151 -3.44 -3.39 -2.33
N LEU A 152 -3.68 -4.61 -1.80
CA LEU A 152 -5.02 -5.20 -1.74
C LEU A 152 -5.97 -4.32 -0.93
N ARG A 153 -5.61 -4.03 0.34
CA ARG A 153 -6.44 -3.20 1.23
C ARG A 153 -6.65 -1.81 0.66
N GLY A 154 -5.63 -1.21 0.05
CA GLY A 154 -5.73 0.12 -0.58
C GLY A 154 -6.72 0.14 -1.75
N GLY A 155 -6.68 -0.87 -2.62
CA GLY A 155 -7.61 -0.99 -3.75
C GLY A 155 -9.05 -1.26 -3.29
N LEU A 156 -9.24 -2.19 -2.35
CA LEU A 156 -10.56 -2.47 -1.78
C LEU A 156 -11.13 -1.25 -1.05
N HIS A 157 -10.28 -0.47 -0.37
CA HIS A 157 -10.70 0.77 0.27
C HIS A 157 -11.19 1.81 -0.73
N LEU A 158 -10.47 1.97 -1.85
CA LEU A 158 -10.91 2.84 -2.93
C LEU A 158 -12.29 2.42 -3.46
N LEU A 159 -12.51 1.13 -3.70
CA LEU A 159 -13.81 0.61 -4.11
C LEU A 159 -14.90 0.94 -3.07
N ALA A 160 -14.63 0.70 -1.78
CA ALA A 160 -15.58 0.95 -0.69
C ALA A 160 -15.91 2.44 -0.51
N VAL A 161 -14.92 3.33 -0.64
CA VAL A 161 -15.09 4.80 -0.65
C VAL A 161 -16.04 5.22 -1.76
N ARG A 162 -15.81 4.72 -2.99
CA ARG A 162 -16.67 5.04 -4.14
C ARG A 162 -18.07 4.45 -3.99
N ALA A 163 -18.18 3.20 -3.52
CA ALA A 163 -19.46 2.53 -3.27
C ALA A 163 -20.29 3.20 -2.16
N SER A 164 -19.63 3.81 -1.18
CA SER A 164 -20.29 4.55 -0.08
C SER A 164 -20.70 5.97 -0.46
N GLY A 165 -20.47 6.38 -1.72
CA GLY A 165 -20.92 7.68 -2.23
C GLY A 165 -20.12 8.85 -1.68
N ILE A 166 -18.84 8.66 -1.36
CA ILE A 166 -17.89 9.73 -1.01
C ILE A 166 -16.76 9.83 -2.03
N THR A 167 -16.20 11.04 -2.14
CA THR A 167 -15.06 11.30 -3.04
C THR A 167 -13.75 10.87 -2.37
N PRO A 168 -12.70 10.58 -3.16
CA PRO A 168 -11.39 10.32 -2.58
C PRO A 168 -10.82 11.51 -1.79
N LEU A 169 -11.10 12.75 -2.20
CA LEU A 169 -10.70 13.95 -1.44
C LEU A 169 -11.39 14.00 -0.08
N GLN A 170 -12.70 13.75 0.00
CA GLN A 170 -13.42 13.68 1.27
C GLN A 170 -12.82 12.62 2.20
N ALA A 171 -12.50 11.44 1.65
CA ALA A 171 -11.84 10.38 2.43
C ALA A 171 -10.48 10.85 2.97
N VAL A 172 -9.64 11.50 2.15
CA VAL A 172 -8.35 12.06 2.58
C VAL A 172 -8.51 13.15 3.65
N LEU A 173 -9.49 14.05 3.48
CA LEU A 173 -9.79 15.12 4.44
C LEU A 173 -10.27 14.58 5.80
N ILE A 174 -10.87 13.39 5.82
CA ILE A 174 -11.25 12.70 7.07
C ILE A 174 -10.06 11.96 7.68
N SER A 175 -9.35 11.16 6.87
CA SER A 175 -8.39 10.19 7.39
C SER A 175 -7.02 10.80 7.72
N GLY A 176 -6.57 11.79 6.94
CA GLY A 176 -5.20 12.29 7.01
C GLY A 176 -4.16 11.17 6.82
N SER A 177 -3.08 11.25 7.56
CA SER A 177 -2.03 10.22 7.68
C SER A 177 -1.45 10.21 9.10
N PRO A 178 -0.51 9.30 9.43
CA PRO A 178 0.18 9.34 10.72
C PRO A 178 1.01 10.62 10.97
N ILE A 179 1.25 11.43 9.94
CA ILE A 179 2.11 12.64 10.00
C ILE A 179 1.30 13.91 9.80
N ASN A 180 0.31 13.90 8.88
CA ASN A 180 -0.49 15.06 8.55
C ASN A 180 -1.95 14.83 8.92
N ASP A 181 -2.63 15.88 9.38
CA ASP A 181 -4.09 15.91 9.42
C ASP A 181 -4.69 15.86 8.01
N GLY A 182 -6.01 15.77 7.90
CA GLY A 182 -6.72 15.69 6.62
C GLY A 182 -6.36 16.81 5.63
N PRO A 183 -6.53 18.10 6.00
CA PRO A 183 -6.15 19.22 5.15
C PRO A 183 -4.66 19.27 4.79
N GLY A 184 -3.77 18.97 5.73
CA GLY A 184 -2.33 18.88 5.48
C GLY A 184 -2.01 17.77 4.48
N GLN A 185 -2.65 16.61 4.62
CA GLN A 185 -2.48 15.49 3.70
C GLN A 185 -3.03 15.80 2.31
N ALA A 186 -4.19 16.46 2.23
CA ALA A 186 -4.79 16.88 0.96
C ALA A 186 -3.87 17.86 0.20
N ARG A 187 -3.35 18.89 0.89
CA ARG A 187 -2.34 19.80 0.33
C ARG A 187 -1.09 19.06 -0.11
N TRP A 188 -0.61 18.11 0.69
CA TRP A 188 0.59 17.34 0.34
C TRP A 188 0.41 16.48 -0.92
N TYR A 189 -0.78 15.94 -1.15
CA TYR A 189 -1.12 15.27 -2.42
C TYR A 189 -1.38 16.23 -3.59
N GLY A 190 -1.43 17.54 -3.34
CA GLY A 190 -1.65 18.57 -4.35
C GLY A 190 -3.12 18.88 -4.64
N TRP A 191 -4.04 18.51 -3.75
CA TRP A 191 -5.45 18.90 -3.94
C TRP A 191 -5.60 20.43 -3.86
N PRO A 192 -6.38 21.05 -4.76
CA PRO A 192 -6.55 22.50 -4.77
C PRO A 192 -7.43 22.97 -3.61
N GLU A 193 -7.06 24.11 -3.03
CA GLU A 193 -7.87 24.84 -2.05
C GLU A 193 -8.86 25.80 -2.75
N PRO A 194 -9.98 26.19 -2.10
CA PRO A 194 -10.41 25.80 -0.75
C PRO A 194 -10.96 24.38 -0.68
N PHE A 195 -10.72 23.70 0.45
CA PHE A 195 -11.31 22.38 0.72
C PHE A 195 -12.76 22.51 1.19
N GLU A 196 -13.56 21.51 0.83
CA GLU A 196 -14.93 21.39 1.31
C GLU A 196 -14.98 21.10 2.83
N GLU A 197 -16.05 21.56 3.48
CA GLU A 197 -16.32 21.22 4.87
C GLU A 197 -16.83 19.78 4.98
N ILE A 198 -16.24 19.01 5.89
CA ILE A 198 -16.63 17.63 6.14
C ILE A 198 -17.78 17.58 7.14
N THR A 199 -18.99 17.33 6.64
CA THR A 199 -20.20 17.15 7.44
C THR A 199 -20.21 15.81 8.18
N ASP A 200 -21.06 15.69 9.20
CA ASP A 200 -21.27 14.43 9.92
C ASP A 200 -21.80 13.32 9.00
N GLU A 201 -22.66 13.65 8.04
CA GLU A 201 -23.14 12.68 7.05
C GLU A 201 -21.98 12.09 6.24
N VAL A 202 -21.02 12.91 5.79
CA VAL A 202 -19.83 12.43 5.06
C VAL A 202 -18.97 11.54 5.97
N ARG A 203 -18.84 11.85 7.26
CA ARG A 203 -18.14 10.99 8.23
C ARG A 203 -18.82 9.64 8.43
N GLU A 204 -20.15 9.61 8.51
CA GLU A 204 -20.91 8.36 8.59
C GLU A 204 -20.72 7.52 7.32
N ARG A 205 -20.72 8.14 6.13
CA ARG A 205 -20.44 7.44 4.87
C ARG A 205 -19.02 6.88 4.84
N TRP A 206 -18.05 7.63 5.37
CA TRP A 206 -16.67 7.16 5.48
C TRP A 206 -16.52 5.99 6.45
N GLN A 207 -17.22 6.00 7.59
CA GLN A 207 -17.26 4.84 8.51
C GLN A 207 -17.86 3.60 7.83
N ARG A 208 -18.92 3.77 7.01
CA ARG A 208 -19.44 2.68 6.19
C ARG A 208 -18.42 2.16 5.18
N ALA A 209 -17.63 3.05 4.57
CA ALA A 209 -16.55 2.64 3.69
C ALA A 209 -15.48 1.83 4.43
N GLU A 210 -15.13 2.19 5.66
CA GLU A 210 -14.19 1.42 6.49
C GLU A 210 -14.73 0.02 6.80
N THR A 211 -15.98 -0.08 7.26
CA THR A 211 -16.64 -1.37 7.50
C THR A 211 -16.70 -2.23 6.24
N LEU A 212 -17.14 -1.66 5.12
CA LEU A 212 -17.21 -2.37 3.83
C LEU A 212 -15.81 -2.80 3.37
N THR A 213 -14.77 -2.01 3.64
CA THR A 213 -13.42 -2.44 3.27
C THR A 213 -12.97 -3.66 4.07
N ASP A 214 -13.28 -3.69 5.36
CA ASP A 214 -12.97 -4.83 6.21
C ASP A 214 -13.76 -6.07 5.74
N GLU A 215 -15.06 -5.93 5.44
CA GLU A 215 -15.88 -7.01 4.85
C GLU A 215 -15.31 -7.55 3.52
N LEU A 216 -14.84 -6.66 2.64
CA LEU A 216 -14.29 -7.04 1.33
C LEU A 216 -12.97 -7.79 1.42
N ILE A 217 -12.15 -7.54 2.44
CA ILE A 217 -10.83 -8.18 2.57
C ILE A 217 -10.89 -9.52 3.33
N GLU A 218 -11.88 -9.72 4.20
CA GLU A 218 -12.00 -10.95 5.01
C GLU A 218 -11.91 -12.27 4.21
N PRO A 219 -12.52 -12.42 3.03
CA PRO A 219 -12.43 -13.66 2.27
C PRO A 219 -10.99 -14.09 1.95
N ALA A 220 -10.05 -13.15 1.81
CA ALA A 220 -8.64 -13.46 1.58
C ALA A 220 -7.98 -14.15 2.78
N PHE A 221 -8.44 -13.85 4.00
CA PHE A 221 -7.91 -14.43 5.24
C PHE A 221 -8.58 -15.75 5.62
N ALA A 222 -9.73 -16.07 5.04
CA ALA A 222 -10.47 -17.31 5.31
C ALA A 222 -9.74 -18.59 4.85
N VAL A 223 -8.64 -18.46 4.08
CA VAL A 223 -7.74 -19.57 3.74
C VAL A 223 -6.97 -20.11 4.95
N LEU A 224 -6.78 -19.27 5.97
CA LEU A 224 -6.09 -19.62 7.21
C LEU A 224 -7.08 -20.11 8.25
N ASP A 225 -6.73 -21.17 8.98
CA ASP A 225 -7.51 -21.60 10.14
C ASP A 225 -7.38 -20.63 11.33
N GLU A 226 -8.18 -20.82 12.39
CA GLU A 226 -8.17 -19.93 13.56
C GLU A 226 -6.79 -19.84 14.24
N GLY A 227 -6.03 -20.93 14.26
CA GLY A 227 -4.68 -20.97 14.83
C GLY A 227 -3.69 -20.18 13.98
N GLU A 228 -3.75 -20.35 12.66
CA GLU A 228 -2.93 -19.63 11.69
C GLU A 228 -3.26 -18.13 11.65
N GLN A 229 -4.53 -17.75 11.78
CA GLN A 229 -4.94 -16.34 11.88
C GLN A 229 -4.38 -15.69 13.15
N ALA A 230 -4.44 -16.39 14.29
CA ALA A 230 -3.87 -15.92 15.53
C ALA A 230 -2.33 -15.84 15.46
N GLU A 231 -1.69 -16.80 14.80
CA GLU A 231 -0.25 -16.81 14.54
C GLU A 231 0.17 -15.64 13.64
N LEU A 232 -0.51 -15.44 12.50
CA LEU A 232 -0.28 -14.33 11.58
C LEU A 232 -0.34 -12.99 12.32
N THR A 233 -1.38 -12.79 13.13
CA THR A 233 -1.55 -11.56 13.90
C THR A 233 -0.36 -11.29 14.81
N LYS A 234 0.12 -12.30 15.54
CA LYS A 234 1.29 -12.18 16.42
C LYS A 234 2.56 -11.92 15.64
N LEU A 235 2.79 -12.64 14.55
CA LEU A 235 4.02 -12.54 13.76
C LEU A 235 4.13 -11.22 13.01
N VAL A 236 3.04 -10.74 12.40
CA VAL A 236 2.99 -9.43 11.75
C VAL A 236 3.27 -8.32 12.76
N ALA A 237 2.66 -8.38 13.95
CA ALA A 237 2.92 -7.41 15.02
C ALA A 237 4.38 -7.43 15.48
N ALA A 238 4.99 -8.61 15.63
CA ALA A 238 6.39 -8.74 16.01
C ALA A 238 7.35 -8.21 14.93
N ALA A 239 7.06 -8.49 13.65
CA ALA A 239 7.83 -7.98 12.51
C ALA A 239 7.72 -6.45 12.43
N HIS A 240 6.51 -5.90 12.58
CA HIS A 240 6.25 -4.46 12.65
C HIS A 240 7.06 -3.80 13.78
N ALA A 241 6.98 -4.36 14.99
CA ALA A 241 7.73 -3.88 16.14
C ALA A 241 9.24 -3.89 15.88
N LYS A 242 9.79 -4.95 15.28
CA LYS A 242 11.23 -5.02 14.94
C LYS A 242 11.64 -3.96 13.90
N VAL A 243 10.85 -3.75 12.86
CA VAL A 243 11.20 -2.82 11.76
C VAL A 243 11.11 -1.37 12.19
N LEU A 244 10.09 -1.03 12.97
CA LEU A 244 9.71 0.33 13.34
C LEU A 244 10.04 0.71 14.79
N ALA A 245 10.58 -0.20 15.60
CA ALA A 245 11.27 0.16 16.83
C ALA A 245 12.43 1.12 16.49
N ARG A 246 12.51 2.20 17.29
CA ARG A 246 13.56 3.22 17.17
C ARG A 246 14.89 2.70 17.70
#